data_AF-A0A919M5D5-F1
#
_entry.id   AF-A0A919M5D5-F1
#
_cell.length_a   1.000
_cell.length_b   1.000
_cell.length_c   1.000
_cell.angle_alpha   90.00
_cell.angle_beta   90.00
_cell.angle_gamma   90.00
#
_symmetry.space_group_name_H-M   'P 1'
#
loop_
_entity.id
_entity.type
_entity.pdbx_description
1 polymer ?
#
loop_
_entity_poly.entity_id
_entity_poly.type
_entity_poly.pdbx_seq_one_letter_code
_entity_poly.pdbx_strand_id
1 'polypeptide(L)'
;MKAIRYHEFGSTEVLRQEEAVRPVPGAGQVLVKVAATSFNPVDDHIRLGVLAEMIPTALPITPGLDVAGIVAELGDGVNELQVGDSIIAMFPLDVHGGAAEYAVVAADLVTAAPRSITLADAAALPLSGLAARQAAVELAGIKAGQTVLVNGAGGAVGSIVVQLAVEAGAKVTAVDGRQHADRLNGYGVQEVVGPLDLDAGPAAVGGPFDVVVNHVRLAPEGLAKLTSYVADGGIVVSSAGPVPADEARSVRTAGVWVRPDASHLADLVSRIDNGALKLHIADRRPLEELPTVHRDASNGKLLGKTVIIVA
;
A
#
# COMPACT_ATOMS: atom_id res chain seq x y z
N MET A 1 8.01 -21.89 15.70
CA MET A 1 6.92 -21.37 14.84
C MET A 1 7.52 -21.12 13.47
N LYS A 2 6.81 -21.46 12.42
CA LYS A 2 7.29 -21.25 11.05
C LYS A 2 7.29 -19.75 10.73
N ALA A 3 8.39 -19.30 10.13
CA ALA A 3 8.55 -17.94 9.63
C ALA A 3 9.46 -17.94 8.40
N ILE A 4 9.27 -16.95 7.52
CA ILE A 4 10.28 -16.58 6.53
C ILE A 4 11.17 -15.52 7.17
N ARG A 5 12.49 -15.67 7.12
CA ARG A 5 13.44 -14.75 7.72
C ARG A 5 14.68 -14.56 6.84
N TYR A 6 15.39 -13.46 7.06
CA TYR A 6 16.70 -13.23 6.47
C TYR A 6 17.65 -12.60 7.49
N HIS A 7 18.91 -13.03 7.43
CA HIS A 7 19.96 -12.69 8.40
C HIS A 7 21.00 -11.72 7.82
N GLU A 8 20.86 -11.36 6.55
CA GLU A 8 21.66 -10.38 5.82
C GLU A 8 20.80 -9.76 4.71
N PHE A 9 21.11 -8.53 4.31
CA PHE A 9 20.48 -7.91 3.15
C PHE A 9 20.99 -8.54 1.86
N GLY A 10 20.14 -8.68 0.85
CA GLY A 10 20.56 -9.28 -0.40
C GLY A 10 19.42 -9.58 -1.35
N SER A 11 19.70 -10.40 -2.37
CA SER A 11 18.71 -10.90 -3.35
C SER A 11 17.67 -11.81 -2.69
N THR A 12 16.75 -12.39 -3.47
CA THR A 12 15.70 -13.26 -2.93
C THR A 12 16.23 -14.50 -2.21
N GLU A 13 17.48 -14.88 -2.48
CA GLU A 13 18.15 -16.05 -1.89
C GLU A 13 18.41 -15.92 -0.38
N VAL A 14 18.32 -14.70 0.18
CA VAL A 14 18.45 -14.50 1.64
C VAL A 14 17.20 -14.92 2.40
N LEU A 15 16.04 -15.01 1.73
CA LEU A 15 14.76 -15.38 2.34
C LEU A 15 14.71 -16.89 2.57
N ARG A 16 14.64 -17.29 3.83
CA ARG A 16 14.62 -18.70 4.23
C ARG A 16 13.46 -18.97 5.16
N GLN A 17 12.82 -20.10 4.95
CA GLN A 17 11.89 -20.63 5.94
C GLN A 17 12.68 -21.25 7.09
N GLU A 18 12.37 -20.85 8.31
CA GLU A 18 13.00 -21.38 9.53
C GLU A 18 11.98 -21.55 10.67
N GLU A 19 12.37 -22.34 11.67
CA GLU A 19 11.67 -22.40 12.95
C GLU A 19 12.19 -21.29 13.86
N ALA A 20 11.34 -20.30 14.12
CA ALA A 20 11.62 -19.19 15.01
C ALA A 20 10.96 -19.37 16.39
N VAL A 21 11.50 -18.68 17.39
CA VAL A 21 10.86 -18.58 18.71
C VAL A 21 9.52 -17.86 18.56
N ARG A 22 8.45 -18.41 19.14
CA ARG A 22 7.16 -17.72 19.22
C ARG A 22 7.31 -16.48 20.11
N PRO A 23 7.01 -15.27 19.61
CA PRO A 23 7.19 -14.06 20.38
C PRO A 23 6.12 -13.96 21.48
N VAL A 24 6.44 -13.17 22.51
CA VAL A 24 5.55 -12.89 23.65
C VAL A 24 5.22 -11.40 23.61
N PRO A 25 3.95 -11.00 23.69
CA PRO A 25 3.59 -9.58 23.65
C PRO A 25 4.02 -8.88 24.94
N GLY A 26 4.71 -7.75 24.81
CA GLY A 26 5.00 -6.85 25.92
C GLY A 26 3.84 -5.90 26.23
N ALA A 27 4.05 -4.99 27.18
CA ALA A 27 3.05 -3.96 27.51
C ALA A 27 2.64 -3.15 26.27
N GLY A 28 1.33 -2.91 26.11
CA GLY A 28 0.76 -2.20 24.95
C GLY A 28 0.81 -2.96 23.63
N GLN A 29 1.17 -4.25 23.64
CA GLN A 29 1.25 -5.08 22.44
C GLN A 29 0.25 -6.23 22.48
N VAL A 30 -0.08 -6.75 21.29
CA VAL A 30 -0.88 -7.97 21.14
C VAL A 30 -0.12 -8.99 20.32
N LEU A 31 -0.30 -10.27 20.67
CA LEU A 31 0.14 -11.37 19.86
C LEU A 31 -0.98 -11.76 18.90
N VAL A 32 -0.67 -11.78 17.62
CA VAL A 32 -1.61 -12.12 16.56
C VAL A 32 -1.24 -13.48 16.01
N LYS A 33 -2.19 -14.41 15.96
CA LYS A 33 -2.09 -15.61 15.13
C LYS A 33 -2.39 -15.18 13.68
N VAL A 34 -1.37 -15.16 12.84
CA VAL A 34 -1.45 -14.58 11.51
C VAL A 34 -2.25 -15.51 10.59
N ALA A 35 -3.27 -14.96 9.95
CA ALA A 35 -3.99 -15.63 8.87
C ALA A 35 -3.29 -15.36 7.53
N ALA A 36 -2.93 -14.09 7.29
CA ALA A 36 -2.17 -13.70 6.11
C ALA A 36 -1.36 -12.41 6.34
N THR A 37 -0.33 -12.25 5.52
CA THR A 37 0.32 -10.97 5.23
C THR A 37 0.14 -10.65 3.74
N SER A 38 0.74 -9.58 3.25
CA SER A 38 0.77 -9.32 1.81
C SER A 38 2.08 -8.70 1.38
N PHE A 39 2.39 -8.85 0.10
CA PHE A 39 3.59 -8.28 -0.49
C PHE A 39 3.36 -6.83 -0.92
N ASN A 40 4.33 -5.97 -0.63
CA ASN A 40 4.42 -4.60 -1.09
C ASN A 40 5.79 -4.35 -1.74
N PRO A 41 5.89 -3.51 -2.79
CA PRO A 41 7.18 -3.21 -3.43
C PRO A 41 8.25 -2.64 -2.49
N VAL A 42 7.87 -2.05 -1.35
CA VAL A 42 8.81 -1.58 -0.34
C VAL A 42 9.48 -2.74 0.42
N ASP A 43 8.84 -3.90 0.53
CA ASP A 43 9.44 -5.10 1.15
C ASP A 43 10.70 -5.53 0.39
N ASP A 44 10.73 -5.37 -0.94
CA ASP A 44 11.92 -5.62 -1.76
C ASP A 44 13.05 -4.64 -1.45
N HIS A 45 12.74 -3.34 -1.29
CA HIS A 45 13.76 -2.34 -0.97
C HIS A 45 14.35 -2.54 0.42
N ILE A 46 13.54 -2.92 1.40
CA ILE A 46 13.98 -3.23 2.76
C ILE A 46 14.90 -4.46 2.72
N ARG A 47 14.46 -5.55 2.08
CA ARG A 47 15.28 -6.78 1.92
C ARG A 47 16.62 -6.52 1.23
N LEU A 48 16.64 -5.66 0.21
CA LEU A 48 17.86 -5.30 -0.51
C LEU A 48 18.79 -4.37 0.31
N GLY A 49 18.33 -3.83 1.44
CA GLY A 49 19.11 -2.89 2.26
C GLY A 49 19.17 -1.46 1.70
N VAL A 50 18.40 -1.14 0.66
CA VAL A 50 18.38 0.19 0.00
C VAL A 50 17.94 1.28 0.96
N LEU A 51 17.12 0.93 1.96
CA LEU A 51 16.58 1.85 2.96
C LEU A 51 17.30 1.76 4.31
N ALA A 52 18.34 0.93 4.46
CA ALA A 52 18.92 0.61 5.76
C ALA A 52 19.50 1.82 6.51
N GLU A 53 19.99 2.84 5.79
CA GLU A 53 20.46 4.09 6.41
C GLU A 53 19.32 4.98 6.91
N MET A 54 18.19 4.99 6.19
CA MET A 54 17.01 5.80 6.54
C MET A 54 16.10 5.11 7.56
N ILE A 55 16.12 3.78 7.57
CA ILE A 55 15.25 2.91 8.35
C ILE A 55 16.15 1.83 8.99
N PRO A 56 16.80 2.12 10.12
CA PRO A 56 17.71 1.19 10.76
C PRO A 56 16.94 0.00 11.33
N THR A 57 17.08 -1.17 10.72
CA THR A 57 16.42 -2.40 11.16
C THR A 57 17.45 -3.43 11.63
N ALA A 58 17.20 -4.06 12.78
CA ALA A 58 18.06 -5.12 13.31
C ALA A 58 17.79 -6.46 12.63
N LEU A 59 18.86 -7.14 12.21
CA LEU A 59 18.80 -8.52 11.71
C LEU A 59 18.77 -9.52 12.89
N PRO A 60 18.08 -10.68 12.76
CA PRO A 60 17.40 -11.17 11.56
C PRO A 60 15.98 -10.59 11.42
N ILE A 61 15.57 -10.30 10.19
CA ILE A 61 14.25 -9.72 9.87
C ILE A 61 13.28 -10.82 9.42
N THR A 62 12.04 -10.73 9.91
CA THR A 62 10.87 -11.46 9.40
C THR A 62 10.08 -10.49 8.53
N PRO A 63 10.08 -10.58 7.19
CA PRO A 63 9.43 -9.59 6.31
C PRO A 63 7.91 -9.56 6.46
N GLY A 64 7.27 -8.63 5.76
CA GLY A 64 5.82 -8.44 5.78
C GLY A 64 5.43 -7.28 6.68
N LEU A 65 5.02 -6.17 6.05
CA LEU A 65 4.54 -4.96 6.69
C LEU A 65 3.03 -4.95 6.95
N ASP A 66 2.28 -5.84 6.30
CA ASP A 66 0.84 -5.97 6.53
C ASP A 66 0.56 -7.21 7.37
N VAL A 67 -0.47 -7.17 8.23
CA VAL A 67 -0.94 -8.36 8.93
C VAL A 67 -2.46 -8.38 8.99
N ALA A 68 -3.04 -9.55 8.75
CA ALA A 68 -4.41 -9.88 9.13
C ALA A 68 -4.41 -11.19 9.92
N GLY A 69 -5.15 -11.24 11.01
CA GLY A 69 -5.13 -12.40 11.89
C GLY A 69 -6.07 -12.28 13.06
N ILE A 70 -5.91 -13.20 14.01
CA ILE A 70 -6.74 -13.29 15.20
C ILE A 70 -5.87 -12.99 16.42
N VAL A 71 -6.35 -12.12 17.32
CA VAL A 71 -5.68 -11.85 18.59
C VAL A 71 -5.59 -13.16 19.39
N ALA A 72 -4.37 -13.58 19.69
CA ALA A 72 -4.07 -14.81 20.41
C ALA A 72 -3.76 -14.55 21.90
N GLU A 73 -3.02 -13.48 22.20
CA GLU A 73 -2.65 -13.07 23.55
C GLU A 73 -2.59 -11.54 23.63
N LEU A 74 -2.85 -10.99 24.81
CA LEU A 74 -2.75 -9.56 25.11
C LEU A 74 -1.57 -9.32 26.05
N GLY A 75 -0.80 -8.27 25.78
CA GLY A 75 0.17 -7.75 26.72
C GLY A 75 -0.46 -6.81 27.75
N ASP A 76 0.32 -6.46 28.77
CA ASP A 76 -0.14 -5.60 29.86
C ASP A 76 -0.65 -4.24 29.34
N GLY A 77 -1.77 -3.76 29.89
CA GLY A 77 -2.33 -2.44 29.57
C GLY A 77 -3.16 -2.37 28.27
N VAL A 78 -3.31 -3.47 27.53
CA VAL A 78 -4.22 -3.54 26.39
C VAL A 78 -5.64 -3.83 26.88
N ASN A 79 -6.55 -2.86 26.74
CA ASN A 79 -7.93 -2.95 27.25
C ASN A 79 -9.02 -2.88 26.17
N GLU A 80 -8.69 -2.41 24.96
CA GLU A 80 -9.67 -2.19 23.87
C GLU A 80 -9.80 -3.39 22.92
N LEU A 81 -9.00 -4.45 23.13
CA LEU A 81 -8.98 -5.68 22.34
C LEU A 81 -9.21 -6.88 23.25
N GLN A 82 -9.73 -7.97 22.67
CA GLN A 82 -9.88 -9.27 23.33
C GLN A 82 -9.28 -10.39 22.50
N VAL A 83 -8.87 -11.48 23.17
CA VAL A 83 -8.48 -12.72 22.51
C VAL A 83 -9.65 -13.23 21.65
N GLY A 84 -9.36 -13.57 20.39
CA GLY A 84 -10.35 -13.99 19.42
C GLY A 84 -10.79 -12.90 18.44
N ASP A 85 -10.44 -11.63 18.66
CA ASP A 85 -10.75 -10.56 17.71
C ASP A 85 -10.02 -10.76 16.38
N SER A 86 -10.75 -10.60 15.27
CA SER A 86 -10.19 -10.54 13.92
C SER A 86 -9.72 -9.13 13.61
N ILE A 87 -8.43 -8.97 13.31
CA ILE A 87 -7.80 -7.67 13.17
C ILE A 87 -6.98 -7.54 11.89
N ILE A 88 -6.68 -6.30 11.53
CA ILE A 88 -5.64 -5.93 10.57
C ILE A 88 -4.76 -4.81 11.11
N ALA A 89 -3.50 -4.76 10.66
CA ALA A 89 -2.58 -3.69 10.96
C ALA A 89 -1.49 -3.54 9.89
N MET A 90 -0.87 -2.36 9.86
CA MET A 90 0.38 -2.11 9.15
C MET A 90 1.48 -1.91 10.20
N PHE A 91 2.59 -2.63 10.08
CA PHE A 91 3.77 -2.38 10.90
C PHE A 91 4.46 -1.05 10.51
N PRO A 92 5.09 -0.34 11.47
CA PRO A 92 6.07 0.68 11.15
C PRO A 92 7.14 0.15 10.18
N LEU A 93 7.73 1.02 9.34
CA LEU A 93 8.66 0.56 8.31
C LEU A 93 9.97 -0.03 8.87
N ASP A 94 10.29 0.22 10.13
CA ASP A 94 11.43 -0.33 10.88
C ASP A 94 11.06 -1.55 11.75
N VAL A 95 9.78 -1.96 11.74
CA VAL A 95 9.27 -3.13 12.47
C VAL A 95 8.66 -4.11 11.48
N HIS A 96 8.92 -5.40 11.65
CA HIS A 96 8.44 -6.41 10.72
C HIS A 96 8.05 -7.70 11.44
N GLY A 97 7.12 -8.44 10.86
CA GLY A 97 6.71 -9.73 11.43
C GLY A 97 5.60 -10.47 10.69
N GLY A 98 5.05 -9.91 9.60
CA GLY A 98 3.87 -10.49 8.94
C GLY A 98 4.09 -11.88 8.35
N ALA A 99 5.30 -12.23 7.92
CA ALA A 99 5.63 -13.51 7.30
C ALA A 99 5.97 -14.61 8.34
N ALA A 100 5.11 -14.81 9.34
CA ALA A 100 5.27 -15.83 10.38
C ALA A 100 3.92 -16.27 10.95
N GLU A 101 3.85 -17.47 11.54
CA GLU A 101 2.61 -17.99 12.18
C GLU A 101 2.07 -17.08 13.30
N TYR A 102 2.95 -16.36 13.99
CA TYR A 102 2.57 -15.36 14.98
C TYR A 102 3.41 -14.09 14.83
N ALA A 103 2.79 -12.94 15.08
CA ALA A 103 3.44 -11.64 15.09
C ALA A 103 3.00 -10.81 16.29
N VAL A 104 3.91 -9.99 16.82
CA VAL A 104 3.59 -9.02 17.88
C VAL A 104 3.37 -7.65 17.24
N VAL A 105 2.22 -7.04 17.53
CA VAL A 105 1.81 -5.74 16.98
C VAL A 105 1.53 -4.78 18.12
N ALA A 106 1.89 -3.50 17.97
CA ALA A 106 1.48 -2.46 18.90
C ALA A 106 -0.05 -2.30 18.85
N ALA A 107 -0.72 -2.32 20.00
CA ALA A 107 -2.18 -2.37 20.07
C ALA A 107 -2.85 -1.12 19.48
N ASP A 108 -2.18 0.03 19.53
CA ASP A 108 -2.64 1.32 18.98
C ASP A 108 -2.58 1.39 17.44
N LEU A 109 -1.92 0.44 16.79
CA LEU A 109 -1.86 0.32 15.32
C LEU A 109 -2.87 -0.69 14.76
N VAL A 110 -3.64 -1.33 15.64
CA VAL A 110 -4.58 -2.38 15.29
C VAL A 110 -5.98 -1.81 15.05
N THR A 111 -6.66 -2.29 14.02
CA THR A 111 -8.11 -2.09 13.84
C THR A 111 -8.80 -3.42 13.56
N ALA A 112 -10.11 -3.47 13.77
CA ALA A 112 -10.93 -4.62 13.38
C ALA A 112 -10.80 -4.89 11.87
N ALA A 113 -10.74 -6.17 11.50
CA ALA A 113 -10.80 -6.60 10.11
C ALA A 113 -12.20 -6.36 9.50
N PRO A 114 -12.29 -6.08 8.18
CA PRO A 114 -13.57 -6.05 7.49
C PRO A 114 -14.28 -7.39 7.57
N ARG A 115 -15.60 -7.35 7.68
CA ARG A 115 -16.48 -8.52 7.78
C ARG A 115 -17.04 -8.94 6.43
N SER A 116 -16.99 -8.06 5.42
CA SER A 116 -17.52 -8.34 4.08
C SER A 116 -16.57 -9.13 3.17
N ILE A 117 -15.31 -9.33 3.58
CA ILE A 117 -14.30 -10.12 2.86
C ILE A 117 -13.62 -11.13 3.80
N THR A 118 -12.86 -12.07 3.24
CA THR A 118 -12.14 -13.04 4.06
C THR A 118 -11.03 -12.35 4.88
N LEU A 119 -10.72 -12.89 6.06
CA LEU A 119 -9.66 -12.34 6.91
C LEU A 119 -8.30 -12.34 6.20
N ALA A 120 -7.99 -13.38 5.42
CA ALA A 120 -6.76 -13.44 4.64
C ALA A 120 -6.71 -12.31 3.60
N ASP A 121 -7.83 -12.07 2.90
CA ASP A 121 -7.94 -11.01 1.91
C ASP A 121 -7.80 -9.61 2.52
N ALA A 122 -8.22 -9.44 3.77
CA ALA A 122 -8.05 -8.18 4.49
C ALA A 122 -6.57 -7.79 4.67
N ALA A 123 -5.62 -8.72 4.61
CA ALA A 123 -4.19 -8.42 4.66
C ALA A 123 -3.71 -7.60 3.46
N ALA A 124 -4.50 -7.52 2.38
CA ALA A 124 -4.16 -6.69 1.23
C ALA A 124 -4.43 -5.19 1.43
N LEU A 125 -5.12 -4.80 2.51
CA LEU A 125 -5.53 -3.43 2.76
C LEU A 125 -4.50 -2.53 3.45
N PRO A 126 -3.76 -2.94 4.51
CA PRO A 126 -3.17 -1.97 5.44
C PRO A 126 -2.23 -0.96 4.80
N LEU A 127 -1.10 -1.38 4.22
CA LEU A 127 -0.16 -0.45 3.59
C LEU A 127 -0.77 0.21 2.35
N SER A 128 -1.40 -0.56 1.46
CA SER A 128 -1.92 -0.05 0.18
C SER A 128 -3.02 1.00 0.39
N GLY A 129 -3.93 0.72 1.32
CA GLY A 129 -5.04 1.58 1.71
C GLY A 129 -4.56 2.82 2.44
N LEU A 130 -3.65 2.68 3.41
CA LEU A 130 -3.08 3.83 4.11
C LEU A 130 -2.32 4.76 3.16
N ALA A 131 -1.51 4.21 2.26
CA ALA A 131 -0.81 4.98 1.25
C ALA A 131 -1.79 5.72 0.32
N ALA A 132 -2.87 5.05 -0.11
CA ALA A 132 -3.87 5.64 -0.98
C ALA A 132 -4.66 6.76 -0.28
N ARG A 133 -5.10 6.53 0.96
CA ARG A 133 -5.82 7.53 1.75
C ARG A 133 -4.95 8.75 2.06
N GLN A 134 -3.70 8.54 2.46
CA GLN A 134 -2.75 9.63 2.71
C GLN A 134 -2.47 10.41 1.42
N ALA A 135 -2.29 9.72 0.28
CA ALA A 135 -2.10 10.39 -1.00
C ALA A 135 -3.32 11.23 -1.42
N ALA A 136 -4.52 10.64 -1.41
CA ALA A 136 -5.74 11.25 -1.92
C ALA A 136 -6.33 12.32 -0.99
N VAL A 137 -6.36 12.04 0.31
CA VAL A 137 -7.11 12.85 1.29
C VAL A 137 -6.18 13.81 2.03
N GLU A 138 -5.03 13.34 2.53
CA GLU A 138 -4.15 14.16 3.37
C GLU A 138 -3.23 15.06 2.54
N LEU A 139 -2.52 14.48 1.56
CA LEU A 139 -1.52 15.21 0.77
C LEU A 139 -2.15 15.98 -0.39
N ALA A 140 -2.95 15.31 -1.23
CA ALA A 140 -3.61 15.95 -2.36
C ALA A 140 -4.79 16.83 -1.93
N GLY A 141 -5.52 16.41 -0.89
CA GLY A 141 -6.74 17.09 -0.45
C GLY A 141 -7.79 17.12 -1.56
N ILE A 142 -8.03 15.99 -2.22
CA ILE A 142 -8.98 15.87 -3.34
C ILE A 142 -10.39 16.28 -2.89
N LYS A 143 -11.04 17.11 -3.70
CA LYS A 143 -12.38 17.66 -3.45
C LYS A 143 -13.27 17.50 -4.67
N ALA A 144 -14.58 17.61 -4.42
CA ALA A 144 -15.59 17.60 -5.45
C ALA A 144 -15.32 18.64 -6.55
N GLY A 145 -15.52 18.24 -7.80
CA GLY A 145 -15.38 19.11 -8.97
C GLY A 145 -13.96 19.22 -9.54
N GLN A 146 -12.92 18.80 -8.81
CA GLN A 146 -11.53 18.81 -9.30
C GLN A 146 -11.32 17.79 -10.42
N THR A 147 -10.43 18.08 -11.36
CA THR A 147 -9.89 17.10 -12.31
C THR A 147 -8.67 16.40 -11.71
N VAL A 148 -8.69 15.07 -11.71
CA VAL A 148 -7.67 14.24 -11.06
C VAL A 148 -7.13 13.24 -12.06
N LEU A 149 -5.82 13.23 -12.27
CA LEU A 149 -5.13 12.18 -13.01
C LEU A 149 -4.46 11.21 -12.04
N VAL A 150 -4.74 9.91 -12.18
CA VAL A 150 -4.09 8.85 -11.38
C VAL A 150 -3.22 7.99 -12.30
N ASN A 151 -1.89 8.11 -12.17
CA ASN A 151 -0.93 7.32 -12.93
C ASN A 151 -0.57 6.02 -12.20
N GLY A 152 -0.82 4.88 -12.85
CA GLY A 152 -0.77 3.54 -12.22
C GLY A 152 -2.07 3.18 -11.52
N ALA A 153 -3.20 3.60 -12.10
CA ALA A 153 -4.54 3.49 -11.52
C ALA A 153 -5.02 2.05 -11.28
N GLY A 154 -4.55 1.09 -12.07
CA GLY A 154 -4.87 -0.33 -11.91
C GLY A 154 -4.11 -1.00 -10.75
N GLY A 155 -3.06 -0.37 -10.23
CA GLY A 155 -2.26 -0.89 -9.12
C GLY A 155 -3.01 -0.95 -7.78
N ALA A 156 -2.36 -1.57 -6.78
CA ALA A 156 -2.92 -1.74 -5.44
C ALA A 156 -3.28 -0.41 -4.76
N VAL A 157 -2.38 0.59 -4.82
CA VAL A 157 -2.61 1.93 -4.27
C VAL A 157 -3.50 2.76 -5.20
N GLY A 158 -3.16 2.79 -6.49
CA GLY A 158 -3.86 3.62 -7.48
C GLY A 158 -5.35 3.32 -7.57
N SER A 159 -5.75 2.04 -7.49
CA SER A 159 -7.17 1.66 -7.58
C SER A 159 -7.99 2.09 -6.36
N ILE A 160 -7.36 2.23 -5.19
CA ILE A 160 -7.99 2.80 -4.00
C ILE A 160 -8.05 4.33 -4.11
N VAL A 161 -6.98 4.99 -4.60
CA VAL A 161 -6.98 6.44 -4.88
C VAL A 161 -8.09 6.82 -5.85
N VAL A 162 -8.27 6.05 -6.94
CA VAL A 162 -9.37 6.24 -7.90
C VAL A 162 -10.73 6.22 -7.20
N GLN A 163 -11.00 5.19 -6.41
CA GLN A 163 -12.28 5.03 -5.73
C GLN A 163 -12.53 6.17 -4.73
N LEU A 164 -11.53 6.55 -3.94
CA LEU A 164 -11.62 7.67 -3.00
C LEU A 164 -11.84 9.02 -3.71
N ALA A 165 -11.20 9.23 -4.86
CA ALA A 165 -11.37 10.45 -5.65
C ALA A 165 -12.75 10.53 -6.30
N VAL A 166 -13.27 9.42 -6.85
CA VAL A 166 -14.65 9.36 -7.37
C VAL A 166 -15.66 9.57 -6.25
N GLU A 167 -15.48 8.94 -5.10
CA GLU A 167 -16.35 9.12 -3.93
C GLU A 167 -16.37 10.57 -3.44
N ALA A 168 -15.21 11.25 -3.50
CA ALA A 168 -15.10 12.68 -3.19
C ALA A 168 -15.78 13.60 -4.23
N GLY A 169 -16.31 13.06 -5.33
CA GLY A 169 -16.98 13.80 -6.41
C GLY A 169 -16.01 14.45 -7.41
N ALA A 170 -14.77 13.96 -7.51
CA ALA A 170 -13.80 14.43 -8.49
C ALA A 170 -14.02 13.77 -9.87
N LYS A 171 -13.48 14.41 -10.92
CA LYS A 171 -13.45 13.90 -12.29
C LYS A 171 -12.13 13.19 -12.52
N VAL A 172 -12.16 11.86 -12.53
CA VAL A 172 -10.94 11.04 -12.54
C VAL A 172 -10.59 10.55 -13.94
N THR A 173 -9.38 10.87 -14.40
CA THR A 173 -8.72 10.22 -15.53
C THR A 173 -7.74 9.18 -14.99
N ALA A 174 -8.02 7.91 -15.25
CA ALA A 174 -7.20 6.79 -14.80
C ALA A 174 -6.22 6.38 -15.89
N VAL A 175 -4.91 6.39 -15.59
CA VAL A 175 -3.87 5.96 -16.52
C VAL A 175 -3.39 4.56 -16.14
N ASP A 176 -3.64 3.59 -17.02
CA ASP A 176 -3.08 2.24 -16.90
C ASP A 176 -3.20 1.45 -18.22
N GLY A 177 -2.71 0.20 -18.23
CA GLY A 177 -2.90 -0.73 -19.33
C GLY A 177 -4.36 -1.15 -19.53
N ARG A 178 -4.72 -1.48 -20.77
CA ARG A 178 -6.10 -1.84 -21.18
C ARG A 178 -6.70 -2.99 -20.38
N GLN A 179 -5.87 -3.91 -19.87
CA GLN A 179 -6.32 -5.03 -19.05
C GLN A 179 -7.03 -4.59 -17.75
N HIS A 180 -6.85 -3.34 -17.32
CA HIS A 180 -7.50 -2.79 -16.13
C HIS A 180 -8.74 -1.93 -16.45
N ALA A 181 -9.05 -1.68 -17.73
CA ALA A 181 -10.05 -0.70 -18.13
C ALA A 181 -11.46 -1.02 -17.59
N ASP A 182 -11.93 -2.26 -17.73
CA ASP A 182 -13.28 -2.64 -17.26
C ASP A 182 -13.43 -2.44 -15.75
N ARG A 183 -12.40 -2.79 -14.98
CA ARG A 183 -12.39 -2.61 -13.52
C ARG A 183 -12.39 -1.13 -13.14
N LEU A 184 -11.56 -0.32 -13.81
CA LEU A 184 -11.48 1.12 -13.57
C LEU A 184 -12.77 1.84 -13.95
N ASN A 185 -13.37 1.51 -15.10
CA ASN A 185 -14.69 1.99 -15.50
C ASN A 185 -15.76 1.62 -14.47
N GLY A 186 -15.69 0.40 -13.93
CA GLY A 186 -16.57 -0.05 -12.84
C GLY A 186 -16.44 0.73 -11.52
N TYR A 187 -15.39 1.53 -11.35
CA TYR A 187 -15.23 2.46 -10.22
C TYR A 187 -15.78 3.86 -10.48
N GLY A 188 -16.25 4.16 -11.69
CA GLY A 188 -16.86 5.46 -12.04
C GLY A 188 -15.86 6.53 -12.49
N VAL A 189 -14.69 6.14 -13.00
CA VAL A 189 -13.78 7.08 -13.66
C VAL A 189 -14.43 7.73 -14.89
N GLN A 190 -14.00 8.95 -15.22
CA GLN A 190 -14.47 9.63 -16.43
C GLN A 190 -13.85 9.03 -17.68
N GLU A 191 -12.56 8.69 -17.60
CA GLU A 191 -11.80 8.15 -18.72
C GLU A 191 -10.71 7.20 -18.21
N VAL A 192 -10.45 6.14 -18.98
CA VAL A 192 -9.26 5.30 -18.84
C VAL A 192 -8.37 5.53 -20.05
N VAL A 193 -7.15 6.00 -19.82
CA VAL A 193 -6.14 6.22 -20.85
C VAL A 193 -4.99 5.23 -20.69
N GLY A 194 -4.31 4.94 -21.80
CA GLY A 194 -3.09 4.12 -21.79
C GLY A 194 -1.92 4.79 -21.06
N PRO A 195 -0.78 4.10 -20.92
CA PRO A 195 0.44 4.67 -20.33
C PRO A 195 0.78 6.05 -20.92
N LEU A 196 1.17 6.98 -20.05
CA LEU A 196 1.48 8.36 -20.46
C LEU A 196 2.66 8.40 -21.42
N ASP A 197 2.45 9.02 -22.59
CA ASP A 197 3.52 9.61 -23.37
C ASP A 197 3.82 11.00 -22.82
N LEU A 198 4.88 11.10 -22.00
CA LEU A 198 5.26 12.34 -21.33
C LEU A 198 5.77 13.42 -22.30
N ASP A 199 6.12 13.06 -23.54
CA ASP A 199 6.54 14.02 -24.58
C ASP A 199 5.33 14.61 -25.32
N ALA A 200 4.21 13.88 -25.38
CA ALA A 200 2.95 14.40 -25.92
C ALA A 200 2.30 15.46 -25.01
N GLY A 201 2.68 15.48 -23.72
CA GLY A 201 2.23 16.46 -22.73
C GLY A 201 0.79 16.26 -22.24
N PRO A 202 0.29 17.15 -21.36
CA PRO A 202 -0.99 16.97 -20.68
C PRO A 202 -2.22 16.99 -21.58
N ALA A 203 -2.21 17.78 -22.66
CA ALA A 203 -3.34 17.92 -23.56
C ALA A 203 -3.71 16.59 -24.24
N ALA A 204 -2.73 15.69 -24.42
CA ALA A 204 -2.94 14.37 -25.01
C ALA A 204 -3.87 13.46 -24.19
N VAL A 205 -4.07 13.77 -22.91
CA VAL A 205 -4.93 13.01 -21.98
C VAL A 205 -5.99 13.88 -21.32
N GLY A 206 -6.26 15.06 -21.87
CA GLY A 206 -7.31 15.98 -21.36
C GLY A 206 -6.89 16.86 -20.19
N GLY A 207 -5.57 16.97 -19.90
CA GLY A 207 -5.03 17.86 -18.89
C GLY A 207 -4.83 19.31 -19.36
N PRO A 208 -4.22 20.17 -18.51
CA PRO A 208 -3.68 19.87 -17.19
C PRO A 208 -4.75 19.59 -16.12
N PHE A 209 -4.35 19.02 -14.99
CA PHE A 209 -5.24 18.54 -13.92
C PHE A 209 -5.02 19.30 -12.61
N ASP A 210 -6.07 19.51 -11.82
CA ASP A 210 -5.94 20.11 -10.48
C ASP A 210 -5.05 19.25 -9.56
N VAL A 211 -5.14 17.91 -9.72
CA VAL A 211 -4.38 16.93 -8.95
C VAL A 211 -3.81 15.86 -9.86
N VAL A 212 -2.52 15.55 -9.69
CA VAL A 212 -1.86 14.39 -10.29
C VAL A 212 -1.37 13.47 -9.17
N VAL A 213 -1.78 12.20 -9.17
CA VAL A 213 -1.25 11.18 -8.25
C VAL A 213 -0.46 10.14 -9.04
N ASN A 214 0.82 9.97 -8.72
CA ASN A 214 1.73 9.09 -9.45
C ASN A 214 2.24 7.92 -8.59
N HIS A 215 1.98 6.71 -9.06
CA HIS A 215 2.51 5.47 -8.50
C HIS A 215 3.47 4.74 -9.46
N VAL A 216 3.67 5.26 -10.67
CA VAL A 216 4.54 4.65 -11.68
C VAL A 216 5.97 5.15 -11.49
N ARG A 217 6.91 4.21 -11.46
CA ARG A 217 8.34 4.52 -11.43
C ARG A 217 8.77 5.09 -12.78
N LEU A 218 9.42 6.24 -12.71
CA LEU A 218 9.94 6.97 -13.85
C LEU A 218 11.38 7.40 -13.52
N ALA A 219 12.18 7.62 -14.55
CA ALA A 219 13.46 8.30 -14.37
C ALA A 219 13.22 9.75 -13.86
N PRO A 220 14.21 10.40 -13.21
CA PRO A 220 14.07 11.75 -12.70
C PRO A 220 13.55 12.76 -13.74
N GLU A 221 13.96 12.64 -14.99
CA GLU A 221 13.52 13.49 -16.10
C GLU A 221 12.03 13.27 -16.41
N GLY A 222 11.56 12.02 -16.32
CA GLY A 222 10.14 11.69 -16.47
C GLY A 222 9.30 12.19 -15.31
N LEU A 223 9.78 12.04 -14.07
CA LEU A 223 9.13 12.62 -12.88
C LEU A 223 9.02 14.15 -13.01
N ALA A 224 10.06 14.83 -13.49
CA ALA A 224 10.04 16.27 -13.72
C ALA A 224 8.98 16.73 -14.72
N LYS A 225 8.68 15.91 -15.74
CA LYS A 225 7.62 16.23 -16.72
C LYS A 225 6.22 16.21 -16.11
N LEU A 226 5.99 15.47 -15.02
CA LEU A 226 4.67 15.42 -14.35
C LEU A 226 4.23 16.79 -13.82
N THR A 227 5.16 17.70 -13.51
CA THR A 227 4.82 19.09 -13.12
C THR A 227 4.03 19.82 -14.22
N SER A 228 4.28 19.51 -15.49
CA SER A 228 3.51 20.07 -16.61
C SER A 228 2.07 19.54 -16.68
N TYR A 229 1.79 18.38 -16.07
CA TYR A 229 0.46 17.80 -16.01
C TYR A 229 -0.44 18.41 -14.95
N VAL A 230 0.13 19.21 -14.04
CA VAL A 230 -0.62 19.89 -12.98
C VAL A 230 -1.04 21.27 -13.47
N ALA A 231 -2.28 21.67 -13.22
CA ALA A 231 -2.79 23.01 -13.47
C ALA A 231 -2.18 24.03 -12.48
N ASP A 232 -2.25 25.31 -12.81
CA ASP A 232 -1.74 26.37 -11.92
C ASP A 232 -2.46 26.31 -10.57
N GLY A 233 -1.69 26.40 -9.47
CA GLY A 233 -2.20 26.23 -8.10
C GLY A 233 -2.48 24.78 -7.67
N GLY A 234 -2.32 23.80 -8.57
CA GLY A 234 -2.58 22.39 -8.31
C GLY A 234 -1.47 21.68 -7.52
N ILE A 235 -1.59 20.35 -7.43
CA ILE A 235 -0.60 19.50 -6.74
C ILE A 235 -0.30 18.20 -7.49
N VAL A 236 0.96 17.79 -7.44
CA VAL A 236 1.39 16.42 -7.75
C VAL A 236 1.80 15.67 -6.48
N VAL A 237 1.24 14.48 -6.28
CA VAL A 237 1.58 13.57 -5.19
C VAL A 237 2.21 12.31 -5.78
N SER A 238 3.38 11.90 -5.31
CA SER A 238 4.11 10.76 -5.89
C SER A 238 4.62 9.82 -4.81
N SER A 239 4.36 8.52 -4.98
CA SER A 239 4.98 7.45 -4.18
C SER A 239 6.19 6.82 -4.88
N ALA A 240 6.52 7.27 -6.08
CA ALA A 240 7.49 6.63 -6.96
C ALA A 240 8.76 7.47 -7.18
N GLY A 241 8.92 8.55 -6.40
CA GLY A 241 10.06 9.47 -6.45
C GLY A 241 9.63 10.93 -6.42
N PRO A 242 10.57 11.86 -6.16
CA PRO A 242 10.28 13.27 -6.04
C PRO A 242 9.91 13.89 -7.39
N VAL A 243 8.89 14.75 -7.39
CA VAL A 243 8.51 15.60 -8.52
C VAL A 243 8.81 17.05 -8.15
N PRO A 244 9.51 17.84 -8.98
CA PRO A 244 9.81 19.23 -8.67
C PRO A 244 8.54 20.10 -8.62
N ALA A 245 8.52 21.04 -7.68
CA ALA A 245 7.50 22.10 -7.64
C ALA A 245 7.73 23.15 -8.74
N ASP A 246 6.71 23.97 -9.02
CA ASP A 246 6.83 25.15 -9.88
C ASP A 246 6.20 26.35 -9.16
N GLU A 247 7.04 27.18 -8.55
CA GLU A 247 6.60 28.34 -7.77
C GLU A 247 5.92 29.40 -8.63
N ALA A 248 6.36 29.58 -9.88
CA ALA A 248 5.79 30.58 -10.78
C ALA A 248 4.33 30.24 -11.14
N ARG A 249 4.02 28.94 -11.23
CA ARG A 249 2.67 28.41 -11.47
C ARG A 249 1.93 28.04 -10.18
N SER A 250 2.54 28.25 -9.01
CA SER A 250 2.02 27.79 -7.70
C SER A 250 1.71 26.29 -7.65
N VAL A 251 2.44 25.46 -8.41
CA VAL A 251 2.29 24.00 -8.40
C VAL A 251 3.06 23.42 -7.23
N ARG A 252 2.35 22.71 -6.37
CA ARG A 252 2.91 22.05 -5.18
C ARG A 252 3.25 20.59 -5.46
N THR A 253 4.11 20.03 -4.62
CA THR A 253 4.51 18.61 -4.70
C THR A 253 4.50 17.96 -3.33
N ALA A 254 4.19 16.68 -3.26
CA ALA A 254 4.31 15.88 -2.05
C ALA A 254 4.77 14.44 -2.35
N GLY A 255 5.63 13.91 -1.49
CA GLY A 255 6.03 12.51 -1.51
C GLY A 255 5.20 11.67 -0.55
N VAL A 256 4.78 10.48 -0.96
CA VAL A 256 4.07 9.55 -0.07
C VAL A 256 5.08 8.71 0.71
N TRP A 257 5.22 9.02 1.99
CA TRP A 257 5.86 8.16 2.98
C TRP A 257 4.78 7.61 3.89
N VAL A 258 4.32 6.40 3.60
CA VAL A 258 3.16 5.82 4.28
C VAL A 258 3.45 5.63 5.76
N ARG A 259 2.52 6.08 6.60
CA ARG A 259 2.56 5.92 8.06
C ARG A 259 1.46 4.97 8.53
N PRO A 260 1.73 4.06 9.48
CA PRO A 260 0.67 3.32 10.17
C PRO A 260 -0.30 4.28 10.87
N ASP A 261 -1.61 4.02 10.75
CA ASP A 261 -2.65 4.77 11.45
C ASP A 261 -3.92 3.91 11.55
N ALA A 262 -4.26 3.46 12.76
CA ALA A 262 -5.40 2.58 12.98
C ALA A 262 -6.74 3.24 12.64
N SER A 263 -6.87 4.55 12.90
CA SER A 263 -8.12 5.30 12.65
C SER A 263 -8.38 5.46 11.15
N HIS A 264 -7.33 5.73 10.38
CA HIS A 264 -7.38 5.81 8.92
C HIS A 264 -7.70 4.45 8.31
N LEU A 265 -7.16 3.37 8.88
CA LEU A 265 -7.45 2.01 8.44
C LEU A 265 -8.90 1.62 8.77
N ALA A 266 -9.42 2.00 9.95
CA ALA A 266 -10.81 1.77 10.33
C ALA A 266 -11.82 2.45 9.39
N ASP A 267 -11.55 3.69 8.94
CA ASP A 267 -12.35 4.38 7.91
C ASP A 267 -12.40 3.57 6.60
N LEU A 268 -11.26 3.05 6.13
CA LEU A 268 -11.20 2.21 4.93
C LEU A 268 -11.94 0.87 5.11
N VAL A 269 -11.83 0.25 6.29
CA VAL A 269 -12.58 -0.96 6.64
C VAL A 269 -14.08 -0.71 6.57
N SER A 270 -14.56 0.43 7.10
CA SER A 270 -15.98 0.80 7.04
C SER A 270 -16.47 0.94 5.58
N ARG A 271 -15.66 1.54 4.71
CA ARG A 271 -15.95 1.66 3.27
C ARG A 271 -15.97 0.31 2.55
N ILE A 272 -15.17 -0.66 2.97
CA ILE A 272 -15.22 -2.02 2.43
C ILE A 272 -16.48 -2.76 2.91
N ASP A 273 -16.80 -2.64 4.19
CA ASP A 273 -17.99 -3.29 4.77
C ASP A 273 -19.30 -2.76 4.19
N ASN A 274 -19.36 -1.46 3.85
CA ASN A 274 -20.54 -0.84 3.24
C ASN A 274 -20.56 -0.90 1.69
N GLY A 275 -19.50 -1.42 1.08
CA GLY A 275 -19.37 -1.58 -0.38
C GLY A 275 -18.94 -0.33 -1.16
N ALA A 276 -18.62 0.78 -0.50
CA ALA A 276 -18.09 1.99 -1.12
C ALA A 276 -16.66 1.81 -1.65
N LEU A 277 -15.87 0.91 -1.05
CA LEU A 277 -14.53 0.56 -1.49
C LEU A 277 -14.41 -0.93 -1.78
N LYS A 278 -13.85 -1.27 -2.94
CA LYS A 278 -13.59 -2.65 -3.36
C LYS A 278 -12.09 -2.91 -3.40
N LEU A 279 -11.65 -3.91 -2.63
CA LEU A 279 -10.29 -4.40 -2.65
C LEU A 279 -10.10 -5.42 -3.78
N HIS A 280 -9.04 -5.27 -4.58
CA HIS A 280 -8.71 -6.22 -5.64
C HIS A 280 -7.46 -7.02 -5.27
N ILE A 281 -7.60 -8.34 -5.26
CA ILE A 281 -6.53 -9.27 -4.93
C ILE A 281 -6.19 -10.04 -6.18
N ALA A 282 -4.97 -9.85 -6.66
CA ALA A 282 -4.51 -10.43 -7.91
C ALA A 282 -4.08 -11.89 -7.72
N ASP A 283 -3.51 -12.22 -6.56
CA ASP A 283 -2.99 -13.55 -6.30
C ASP A 283 -2.98 -13.88 -4.79
N ARG A 284 -3.02 -15.17 -4.46
CA ARG A 284 -2.92 -15.71 -3.10
C ARG A 284 -1.89 -16.84 -3.13
N ARG A 285 -0.82 -16.70 -2.35
CA ARG A 285 0.29 -17.66 -2.34
C ARG A 285 0.58 -18.12 -0.92
N PRO A 286 1.00 -19.38 -0.70
CA PRO A 286 1.33 -19.85 0.64
C PRO A 286 2.65 -19.22 1.11
N LEU A 287 2.89 -19.23 2.43
CA LEU A 287 4.05 -18.59 3.07
C LEU A 287 5.39 -18.99 2.46
N GLU A 288 5.58 -20.28 2.15
CA GLU A 288 6.80 -20.82 1.55
C GLU A 288 7.11 -20.24 0.16
N GLU A 289 6.12 -19.65 -0.52
CA GLU A 289 6.29 -19.03 -1.82
C GLU A 289 6.66 -17.54 -1.76
N LEU A 290 6.78 -16.96 -0.56
CA LEU A 290 7.21 -15.57 -0.41
C LEU A 290 8.52 -15.25 -1.15
N PRO A 291 9.58 -16.09 -1.12
CA PRO A 291 10.78 -15.85 -1.93
C PRO A 291 10.49 -15.78 -3.45
N THR A 292 9.57 -16.60 -3.94
CA THR A 292 9.11 -16.56 -5.33
C THR A 292 8.34 -15.28 -5.64
N VAL A 293 7.46 -14.82 -4.73
CA VAL A 293 6.73 -13.56 -4.88
C VAL A 293 7.68 -12.37 -4.98
N HIS A 294 8.70 -12.28 -4.11
CA HIS A 294 9.74 -11.26 -4.22
C HIS A 294 10.50 -11.35 -5.55
N ARG A 295 10.82 -12.55 -6.02
CA ARG A 295 11.51 -12.76 -7.30
C ARG A 295 10.66 -12.32 -8.49
N ASP A 296 9.37 -12.66 -8.48
CA ASP A 296 8.45 -12.30 -9.55
C ASP A 296 8.21 -10.78 -9.56
N ALA A 297 8.12 -10.14 -8.40
CA ALA A 297 8.05 -8.69 -8.27
C ALA A 297 9.30 -8.00 -8.83
N SER A 298 10.50 -8.44 -8.44
CA SER A 298 11.77 -7.91 -8.94
C SER A 298 11.93 -8.07 -10.46
N ASN A 299 11.25 -9.05 -11.07
CA ASN A 299 11.25 -9.29 -12.52
C ASN A 299 10.04 -8.68 -13.25
N GLY A 300 9.19 -7.90 -12.57
CA GLY A 300 7.99 -7.29 -13.17
C GLY A 300 6.92 -8.29 -13.60
N LYS A 301 6.91 -9.50 -13.01
CA LYS A 301 5.98 -10.60 -13.33
C LYS A 301 4.77 -10.66 -12.38
N LEU A 302 4.81 -9.92 -11.28
CA LEU A 302 3.71 -9.90 -10.32
C LEU A 302 2.47 -9.20 -10.91
N LEU A 303 1.31 -9.86 -10.82
CA LEU A 303 0.07 -9.40 -11.47
C LEU A 303 -0.64 -8.26 -10.73
N GLY A 304 -0.30 -8.01 -9.45
CA GLY A 304 -0.92 -6.99 -8.62
C GLY A 304 -0.71 -7.25 -7.13
N LYS A 305 -1.68 -6.86 -6.30
CA LYS A 305 -1.60 -7.11 -4.85
C LYS A 305 -1.68 -8.62 -4.58
N THR A 306 -0.62 -9.17 -4.02
CA THR A 306 -0.50 -10.59 -3.67
C THR A 306 -0.58 -10.77 -2.17
N VAL A 307 -1.53 -11.61 -1.73
CA VAL A 307 -1.69 -12.03 -0.35
C VAL A 307 -0.87 -13.29 -0.09
N ILE A 308 -0.25 -13.37 1.08
CA ILE A 308 0.55 -14.51 1.52
C ILE A 308 -0.19 -15.19 2.66
N ILE A 309 -0.69 -16.39 2.40
CA ILE A 309 -1.46 -17.21 3.34
C ILE A 309 -0.48 -17.90 4.29
N VAL A 310 -0.69 -17.72 5.59
CA VAL A 310 0.15 -18.27 6.65
C VAL A 310 -0.50 -19.47 7.33
N ALA A 311 -1.82 -19.45 7.50
CA ALA A 311 -2.61 -20.47 8.17
C ALA A 311 -3.88 -20.82 7.38
#